data_AF-A0A945W2C7-F1
#
_entry.id   AF-A0A945W2C7-F1
#
_cell.length_a   1.000
_cell.length_b   1.000
_cell.length_c   1.000
_cell.angle_alpha   90.00
_cell.angle_beta   90.00
_cell.angle_gamma   90.00
#
_symmetry.space_group_name_H-M   'P 1'
#
loop_
_entity.id
_entity.type
_entity.pdbx_description
1 polymer ?
#
loop_
_entity_poly.entity_id
_entity_poly.type
_entity_poly.pdbx_seq_one_letter_code
_entity_poly.pdbx_strand_id
1 'polypeptide(L)'
;MEFFSKIIPNMSKKSGKSSDKRIEGCIQACEQLYKLSVSMFPNKDPHEHLVIVLCTIWTRSGVYKVTEIDKPSQAREIVAYTLFPACLPPKNRARVLAYKLIMEEKELSSRISKRHPEYYKEYCKESKTIWDAKRNGSLEDLYCRYNKNKLHQEMLFNQRNNNKKGQHSDNQNKTHAQVNIVSEVNRMIVQIATTMAQQRITLCI
;
A
#
# COMPACT_ATOMS: atom_id res chain seq x y z
N MET A 1 -14.26 0.90 7.58
CA MET A 1 -13.32 1.67 8.43
C MET A 1 -13.49 3.14 8.15
N GLU A 2 -13.24 4.03 9.12
CA GLU A 2 -13.37 5.49 8.95
C GLU A 2 -12.02 6.11 8.54
N PHE A 3 -11.59 5.78 7.32
CA PHE A 3 -10.25 6.10 6.84
C PHE A 3 -10.09 7.61 6.56
N PHE A 4 -10.88 8.20 5.65
CA PHE A 4 -10.74 9.63 5.31
C PHE A 4 -11.42 10.62 6.25
N SER A 5 -12.35 10.21 7.12
CA SER A 5 -12.98 11.13 8.09
C SER A 5 -11.98 11.68 9.12
N LYS A 6 -10.91 10.93 9.38
CA LYS A 6 -9.79 11.34 10.25
C LYS A 6 -8.64 12.04 9.52
N ILE A 7 -8.56 11.89 8.20
CA ILE A 7 -7.50 12.48 7.35
C ILE A 7 -7.78 13.95 7.06
N ILE A 8 -9.05 14.34 6.93
CA ILE A 8 -9.44 15.65 6.40
C ILE A 8 -10.31 16.43 7.41
N PRO A 9 -9.74 16.89 8.53
CA PRO A 9 -10.38 17.93 9.31
C PRO A 9 -10.41 19.24 8.49
N ASN A 10 -11.61 19.79 8.27
CA ASN A 10 -11.86 21.13 7.72
C ASN A 10 -11.76 21.39 6.20
N MET A 11 -12.10 20.43 5.32
CA MET A 11 -12.63 20.79 3.99
C MET A 11 -14.15 21.07 4.07
N SER A 12 -14.47 22.34 4.32
CA SER A 12 -15.84 22.88 4.48
C SER A 12 -16.86 22.39 3.44
N LYS A 13 -18.08 22.10 3.89
CA LYS A 13 -19.27 21.79 3.06
C LYS A 13 -19.78 23.01 2.27
N LYS A 14 -18.94 23.69 1.49
CA LYS A 14 -19.33 24.84 0.65
C LYS A 14 -18.66 24.82 -0.73
N SER A 15 -19.29 24.13 -1.68
CA SER A 15 -19.41 24.48 -3.11
C SER A 15 -19.73 23.23 -3.95
N GLY A 16 -20.65 23.37 -4.90
CA GLY A 16 -21.18 22.28 -5.74
C GLY A 16 -20.22 21.71 -6.80
N LYS A 17 -18.90 21.83 -6.62
CA LYS A 17 -17.84 21.29 -7.50
C LYS A 17 -16.66 20.67 -6.73
N SER A 18 -16.78 20.48 -5.41
CA SER A 18 -15.65 20.12 -4.53
C SER A 18 -15.38 18.62 -4.35
N SER A 19 -16.04 17.73 -5.10
CA SER A 19 -15.92 16.27 -4.90
C SER A 19 -14.64 15.64 -5.42
N ASP A 20 -13.92 16.33 -6.29
CA ASP A 20 -13.04 15.68 -7.27
C ASP A 20 -11.59 15.77 -6.79
N LYS A 21 -11.24 16.86 -6.10
CA LYS A 21 -9.93 17.11 -5.49
C LYS A 21 -9.49 16.03 -4.49
N ARG A 22 -10.42 15.35 -3.82
CA ARG A 22 -10.11 14.26 -2.87
C ARG A 22 -9.76 12.95 -3.58
N ILE A 23 -10.43 12.65 -4.70
CA ILE A 23 -10.16 11.46 -5.52
C ILE A 23 -8.81 11.65 -6.24
N GLU A 24 -8.70 12.76 -6.98
CA GLU A 24 -7.48 13.12 -7.71
C GLU A 24 -6.29 13.32 -6.77
N GLY A 25 -6.50 13.97 -5.62
CA GLY A 25 -5.48 14.17 -4.60
C GLY A 25 -4.94 12.87 -4.00
N CYS A 26 -5.80 11.88 -3.72
CA CYS A 26 -5.38 10.55 -3.28
C CYS A 26 -4.56 9.82 -4.36
N ILE A 27 -5.01 9.89 -5.62
CA ILE A 27 -4.32 9.29 -6.77
C ILE A 27 -2.94 9.93 -6.97
N GLN A 28 -2.88 11.26 -7.05
CA GLN A 28 -1.64 12.03 -7.20
C GLN A 28 -0.69 11.76 -6.03
N ALA A 29 -1.18 11.71 -4.79
CA ALA A 29 -0.36 11.44 -3.63
C ALA A 29 0.28 10.05 -3.68
N CYS A 30 -0.48 9.02 -4.06
CA CYS A 30 0.05 7.67 -4.25
C CYS A 30 1.09 7.63 -5.38
N GLU A 31 0.82 8.24 -6.53
CA GLU A 31 1.73 8.27 -7.68
C GLU A 31 3.02 9.06 -7.40
N GLN A 32 2.93 10.20 -6.72
CA GLN A 32 4.09 11.02 -6.33
C GLN A 32 4.96 10.29 -5.30
N LEU A 33 4.35 9.71 -4.24
CA LEU A 33 5.08 8.93 -3.25
C LEU A 33 5.74 7.69 -3.87
N TYR A 34 5.10 7.03 -4.84
CA TYR A 34 5.68 5.87 -5.52
C TYR A 34 6.91 6.28 -6.36
N LYS A 35 6.80 7.38 -7.13
CA LYS A 35 7.94 7.92 -7.90
C LYS A 35 9.11 8.32 -6.99
N LEU A 36 8.83 8.99 -5.87
CA LEU A 36 9.83 9.38 -4.88
C LEU A 36 10.49 8.15 -4.24
N SER A 37 9.70 7.15 -3.84
CA SER A 37 10.18 5.89 -3.26
C SER A 37 11.08 5.11 -4.24
N VAL A 38 10.71 5.01 -5.52
CA VAL A 38 11.55 4.41 -6.57
C VAL A 38 12.85 5.18 -6.78
N SER A 39 12.80 6.51 -6.75
CA SER A 39 14.01 7.34 -6.90
C SER A 39 14.95 7.28 -5.70
N MET A 40 14.43 7.15 -4.47
CA MET A 40 15.23 7.11 -3.24
C MET A 40 15.77 5.72 -2.93
N PHE A 41 15.05 4.67 -3.34
CA PHE A 41 15.35 3.28 -2.97
C PHE A 41 15.33 2.35 -4.20
N PRO A 42 16.16 2.59 -5.25
CA PRO A 42 16.04 1.92 -6.55
C PRO A 42 16.25 0.40 -6.53
N ASN A 43 16.79 -0.15 -5.44
CA ASN A 43 17.03 -1.58 -5.26
C ASN A 43 15.86 -2.32 -4.58
N LYS A 44 14.75 -1.64 -4.26
CA LYS A 44 13.59 -2.21 -3.57
C LYS A 44 12.61 -2.85 -4.55
N ASP A 45 11.86 -3.84 -4.07
CA ASP A 45 10.86 -4.51 -4.90
C ASP A 45 9.56 -3.67 -5.06
N PRO A 46 8.70 -3.96 -6.06
CA PRO A 46 7.47 -3.22 -6.29
C PRO A 46 6.49 -3.21 -5.11
N HIS A 47 6.47 -4.25 -4.30
CA HIS A 47 5.63 -4.37 -3.11
C HIS A 47 6.21 -3.55 -1.96
N GLU A 48 7.52 -3.59 -1.70
CA GLU A 48 8.19 -2.71 -0.73
C GLU A 48 7.91 -1.24 -0.99
N HIS A 49 8.02 -0.79 -2.26
CA HIS A 49 7.66 0.58 -2.63
C HIS A 49 6.20 0.92 -2.30
N LEU A 50 5.26 0.00 -2.52
CA LEU A 50 3.84 0.20 -2.18
C LEU A 50 3.58 0.14 -0.67
N VAL A 51 4.33 -0.66 0.10
CA VAL A 51 4.29 -0.66 1.57
C VAL A 51 4.74 0.70 2.09
N ILE A 52 5.85 1.24 1.57
CA ILE A 52 6.34 2.58 1.92
C ILE A 52 5.30 3.66 1.61
N VAL A 53 4.67 3.62 0.41
CA VAL A 53 3.58 4.55 0.04
C VAL A 53 2.41 4.44 1.01
N LEU A 54 1.91 3.22 1.26
CA LEU A 54 0.76 2.98 2.12
C LEU A 54 1.03 3.45 3.56
N CYS A 55 2.15 3.03 4.15
CA CYS A 55 2.50 3.39 5.52
C CYS A 55 2.79 4.88 5.66
N THR A 56 3.35 5.55 4.65
CA THR A 56 3.51 7.02 4.65
C THR A 56 2.14 7.72 4.67
N ILE A 57 1.20 7.30 3.82
CA ILE A 57 -0.17 7.83 3.83
C ILE A 57 -0.80 7.57 5.20
N TRP A 58 -0.86 6.31 5.64
CA TRP A 58 -1.47 5.92 6.91
C TRP A 58 -0.85 6.58 8.15
N THR A 59 0.44 6.90 8.13
CA THR A 59 1.11 7.65 9.21
C THR A 59 0.56 9.07 9.28
N ARG A 60 0.48 9.77 8.14
CA ARG A 60 -0.14 11.11 8.07
C ARG A 60 -1.64 11.07 8.40
N SER A 61 -2.29 9.93 8.19
CA SER A 61 -3.70 9.68 8.52
C SER A 61 -3.98 9.32 9.98
N GLY A 62 -2.96 9.05 10.81
CA GLY A 62 -3.14 8.47 12.16
C GLY A 62 -3.72 7.05 12.18
N VAL A 63 -3.64 6.33 11.05
CA VAL A 63 -4.13 4.95 10.87
C VAL A 63 -3.01 3.94 11.09
N TYR A 64 -1.80 4.27 10.64
CA TYR A 64 -0.60 3.50 10.96
C TYR A 64 -0.24 3.72 12.42
N LYS A 65 0.00 2.64 13.15
CA LYS A 65 0.43 2.69 14.53
C LYS A 65 1.76 1.94 14.63
N VAL A 66 2.83 2.69 14.89
CA VAL A 66 4.19 2.14 15.00
C VAL A 66 4.27 0.96 15.99
N THR A 67 3.46 0.97 17.04
CA THR A 67 3.36 -0.09 18.05
C THR A 67 2.47 -1.29 17.67
N GLU A 68 1.84 -1.28 16.49
CA GLU A 68 0.95 -2.35 16.02
C GLU A 68 1.39 -3.02 14.71
N ILE A 69 2.47 -2.57 14.06
CA ILE A 69 3.01 -3.22 12.86
C ILE A 69 3.41 -4.69 13.11
N ASP A 70 3.97 -5.01 14.28
CA ASP A 70 4.26 -6.40 14.69
C ASP A 70 2.99 -7.21 15.04
N LYS A 71 1.84 -6.56 15.21
CA LYS A 71 0.58 -7.27 15.40
C LYS A 71 0.14 -7.85 14.06
N PRO A 72 -0.22 -9.15 13.98
CA PRO A 72 -0.65 -9.78 12.73
C PRO A 72 -1.83 -9.09 12.03
N SER A 73 -2.63 -8.27 12.73
CA SER A 73 -3.70 -7.47 12.13
C SER A 73 -3.16 -6.44 11.11
N GLN A 74 -2.31 -5.51 11.54
CA GLN A 74 -1.84 -4.42 10.69
C GLN A 74 -0.88 -4.92 9.60
N ALA A 75 -0.02 -5.89 9.90
CA ALA A 75 0.85 -6.53 8.91
C ALA A 75 0.04 -7.19 7.77
N ARG A 76 -0.99 -7.98 8.09
CA ARG A 76 -1.86 -8.61 7.08
C ARG A 76 -2.63 -7.59 6.25
N GLU A 77 -3.04 -6.49 6.87
CA GLU A 77 -3.77 -5.41 6.21
C GLU A 77 -2.88 -4.70 5.18
N ILE A 78 -1.67 -4.29 5.58
CA ILE A 78 -0.64 -3.69 4.70
C ILE A 78 -0.39 -4.58 3.47
N VAL A 79 -0.23 -5.89 3.69
CA VAL A 79 -0.08 -6.88 2.61
C VAL A 79 -1.34 -6.94 1.72
N ALA A 80 -2.54 -7.00 2.30
CA ALA A 80 -3.79 -7.07 1.54
C ALA A 80 -3.99 -5.87 0.61
N TYR A 81 -3.58 -4.67 1.01
CA TYR A 81 -3.61 -3.47 0.15
C TYR A 81 -2.58 -3.54 -0.98
N THR A 82 -1.34 -3.87 -0.69
CA THR A 82 -0.17 -3.63 -1.57
C THR A 82 0.22 -4.81 -2.46
N LEU A 83 -0.12 -6.04 -2.07
CA LEU A 83 0.37 -7.26 -2.73
C LEU A 83 -0.16 -7.45 -4.16
N PHE A 84 -1.46 -7.25 -4.38
CA PHE A 84 -2.06 -7.39 -5.72
C PHE A 84 -1.73 -6.23 -6.67
N PRO A 85 -1.70 -4.94 -6.23
CA PRO A 85 -1.26 -3.85 -7.10
C PRO A 85 0.21 -3.97 -7.51
N ALA A 86 1.09 -4.59 -6.72
CA ALA A 86 2.48 -4.83 -7.08
C ALA A 86 2.65 -5.64 -8.39
N CYS A 87 1.69 -6.55 -8.67
CA CYS A 87 1.66 -7.38 -9.87
C CYS A 87 1.48 -6.59 -11.18
N LEU A 88 1.03 -5.33 -11.12
CA LEU A 88 0.71 -4.52 -12.29
C LEU A 88 1.96 -3.91 -12.94
N PRO A 89 1.87 -3.45 -14.21
CA PRO A 89 2.88 -2.58 -14.82
C PRO A 89 3.14 -1.32 -13.98
N PRO A 90 4.38 -0.79 -13.91
CA PRO A 90 4.76 0.31 -13.01
C PRO A 90 3.81 1.51 -13.00
N LYS A 91 3.28 1.89 -14.17
CA LYS A 91 2.32 2.99 -14.36
C LYS A 91 1.05 2.85 -13.51
N ASN A 92 0.59 1.61 -13.25
CA ASN A 92 -0.74 1.35 -12.70
C ASN A 92 -0.71 0.92 -11.23
N ARG A 93 0.47 0.56 -10.68
CA ARG A 93 0.65 0.04 -9.31
C ARG A 93 0.11 0.99 -8.23
N ALA A 94 0.63 2.21 -8.20
CA ALA A 94 0.23 3.23 -7.23
C ALA A 94 -1.21 3.71 -7.42
N ARG A 95 -1.67 3.74 -8.68
CA ARG A 95 -3.01 4.17 -9.06
C ARG A 95 -4.09 3.19 -8.59
N VAL A 96 -3.85 1.88 -8.70
CA VAL A 96 -4.75 0.85 -8.14
C VAL A 96 -4.66 0.77 -6.61
N LEU A 97 -3.52 1.07 -5.99
CA LEU A 97 -3.45 1.27 -4.54
C LEU A 97 -4.36 2.43 -4.08
N ALA A 98 -4.30 3.58 -4.76
CA ALA A 98 -5.18 4.72 -4.49
C ALA A 98 -6.66 4.34 -4.62
N TYR A 99 -7.05 3.65 -5.69
CA TYR A 99 -8.43 3.19 -5.84
C TYR A 99 -8.89 2.23 -4.74
N LYS A 100 -8.03 1.33 -4.26
CA LYS A 100 -8.38 0.46 -3.11
C LYS A 100 -8.61 1.26 -1.83
N LEU A 101 -7.78 2.27 -1.55
CA LEU A 101 -7.99 3.18 -0.42
C LEU A 101 -9.31 3.97 -0.55
N ILE A 102 -9.63 4.43 -1.76
CA ILE A 102 -10.87 5.16 -2.04
C ILE A 102 -12.11 4.27 -1.89
N MET A 103 -12.09 3.04 -2.42
CA MET A 103 -13.26 2.15 -2.44
C MET A 103 -13.65 1.63 -1.04
N GLU A 104 -12.70 1.61 -0.11
CA GLU A 104 -12.91 1.25 1.31
C GLU A 104 -13.61 2.36 2.12
N GLU A 105 -13.67 3.58 1.59
CA GLU A 105 -14.39 4.70 2.22
C GLU A 105 -15.73 4.94 1.52
N LYS A 106 -16.82 4.83 2.29
CA LYS A 106 -18.20 4.76 1.79
C LYS A 106 -18.63 6.02 1.03
N GLU A 107 -18.18 7.20 1.44
CA GLU A 107 -18.50 8.46 0.77
C GLU A 107 -17.81 8.55 -0.60
N LEU A 108 -16.48 8.37 -0.66
CA LEU A 108 -15.72 8.44 -1.90
C LEU A 108 -16.06 7.30 -2.88
N SER A 109 -16.26 6.08 -2.37
CA SER A 109 -16.73 4.91 -3.16
C SER A 109 -18.09 5.19 -3.82
N SER A 110 -19.04 5.77 -3.08
CA SER A 110 -20.35 6.22 -3.59
C SER A 110 -20.22 7.35 -4.62
N ARG A 111 -19.28 8.28 -4.43
CA ARG A 111 -18.99 9.38 -5.38
C ARG A 111 -18.40 8.85 -6.70
N ILE A 112 -17.38 8.00 -6.65
CA ILE A 112 -16.81 7.35 -7.85
C ILE A 112 -17.90 6.59 -8.60
N SER A 113 -18.69 5.77 -7.91
CA SER A 113 -19.71 4.92 -8.54
C SER A 113 -20.87 5.69 -9.19
N LYS A 114 -21.20 6.90 -8.70
CA LYS A 114 -22.42 7.64 -9.11
C LYS A 114 -22.18 8.97 -9.83
N ARG A 115 -21.01 9.58 -9.67
CA ARG A 115 -20.70 10.92 -10.21
C ARG A 115 -19.53 10.93 -11.16
N HIS A 116 -18.57 10.02 -10.98
CA HIS A 116 -17.33 9.97 -11.74
C HIS A 116 -17.08 8.58 -12.33
N PRO A 117 -17.95 8.13 -13.25
CA PRO A 117 -17.93 6.77 -13.80
C PRO A 117 -16.63 6.45 -14.56
N GLU A 118 -15.85 7.45 -14.98
CA GLU A 118 -14.54 7.29 -15.61
C GLU A 118 -13.49 6.71 -14.65
N TYR A 119 -13.37 7.22 -13.42
CA TYR A 119 -12.49 6.62 -12.40
C TYR A 119 -12.98 5.22 -12.02
N TYR A 120 -14.31 5.01 -11.94
CA TYR A 120 -14.87 3.68 -11.67
C TYR A 120 -14.54 2.69 -12.79
N LYS A 121 -14.69 3.11 -14.06
CA LYS A 121 -14.37 2.32 -15.24
C LYS A 121 -12.87 2.01 -15.35
N GLU A 122 -12.01 2.96 -15.00
CA GLU A 122 -10.55 2.72 -14.91
C GLU A 122 -10.25 1.70 -13.80
N TYR A 123 -10.76 1.91 -12.58
CA TYR A 123 -10.60 0.97 -11.47
C TYR A 123 -11.09 -0.45 -11.83
N CYS A 124 -12.27 -0.57 -12.42
CA CYS A 124 -12.82 -1.84 -12.87
C CYS A 124 -11.96 -2.49 -13.96
N LYS A 125 -11.43 -1.73 -14.92
CA LYS A 125 -10.55 -2.24 -15.99
C LYS A 125 -9.26 -2.81 -15.41
N GLU A 126 -8.54 -2.02 -14.62
CA GLU A 126 -7.23 -2.41 -14.08
C GLU A 126 -7.36 -3.51 -13.00
N SER A 127 -8.42 -3.47 -12.18
CA SER A 127 -8.70 -4.54 -11.21
C SER A 127 -9.20 -5.82 -11.89
N LYS A 128 -9.95 -5.74 -12.99
CA LYS A 128 -10.34 -6.91 -13.78
C LYS A 128 -9.11 -7.67 -14.28
N THR A 129 -8.06 -6.97 -14.72
CA THR A 129 -6.78 -7.62 -15.09
C THR A 129 -6.19 -8.44 -13.94
N ILE A 130 -6.29 -7.96 -12.68
CA ILE A 130 -5.87 -8.75 -11.49
C ILE A 130 -6.77 -9.97 -11.27
N TRP A 131 -8.10 -9.81 -11.37
CA TRP A 131 -9.06 -10.89 -11.11
C TRP A 131 -9.10 -11.96 -12.20
N ASP A 132 -8.85 -11.58 -13.45
CA ASP A 132 -8.73 -12.50 -14.57
C ASP A 132 -7.40 -13.27 -14.45
N ALA A 133 -6.29 -12.57 -14.15
CA ALA A 133 -4.99 -13.21 -13.89
C ALA A 133 -5.03 -14.20 -12.70
N LYS A 134 -5.75 -13.85 -11.63
CA LYS A 134 -5.92 -14.73 -10.46
C LYS A 134 -6.70 -16.01 -10.76
N ARG A 135 -7.61 -15.97 -11.73
CA ARG A 135 -8.48 -17.12 -12.10
C ARG A 135 -7.86 -17.98 -13.21
N ASN A 136 -7.23 -17.34 -14.19
CA ASN A 136 -6.88 -17.97 -15.47
C ASN A 136 -5.35 -17.96 -15.75
N GLY A 137 -4.53 -17.36 -14.88
CA GLY A 137 -3.07 -17.18 -15.06
C GLY A 137 -2.70 -15.79 -15.62
N SER A 138 -1.48 -15.30 -15.38
CA SER A 138 -0.83 -14.09 -15.95
C SER A 138 -1.60 -12.73 -16.00
N LEU A 139 -1.13 -11.53 -15.61
CA LEU A 139 -0.01 -11.00 -14.81
C LEU A 139 0.90 -12.06 -14.21
N GLU A 140 2.12 -12.20 -14.74
CA GLU A 140 2.89 -13.45 -14.73
C GLU A 140 2.93 -14.18 -13.37
N ASP A 141 2.16 -15.27 -13.36
CA ASP A 141 1.67 -16.12 -12.26
C ASP A 141 1.41 -15.44 -10.91
N LEU A 142 0.74 -14.30 -11.03
CA LEU A 142 0.36 -13.35 -10.00
C LEU A 142 1.56 -12.92 -9.15
N TYR A 143 2.52 -12.33 -9.89
CA TYR A 143 3.86 -12.00 -9.44
C TYR A 143 4.58 -13.24 -8.88
N CYS A 144 4.53 -14.32 -9.68
CA CYS A 144 4.94 -15.70 -9.37
C CYS A 144 4.66 -16.12 -7.91
N ARG A 145 3.41 -15.91 -7.52
CA ARG A 145 2.83 -16.03 -6.16
C ARG A 145 3.57 -15.21 -5.11
N TYR A 146 3.27 -13.91 -5.14
CA TYR A 146 3.33 -13.01 -3.98
C TYR A 146 4.73 -12.60 -3.50
N ASN A 147 5.62 -12.23 -4.44
CA ASN A 147 6.98 -11.70 -4.21
C ASN A 147 7.94 -12.72 -3.57
N LYS A 148 8.70 -13.43 -4.42
CA LYS A 148 9.76 -14.36 -3.96
C LYS A 148 11.06 -13.64 -3.61
N ASN A 149 11.11 -13.15 -2.39
CA ASN A 149 12.33 -13.15 -1.60
C ASN A 149 12.08 -14.02 -0.37
N LYS A 150 12.97 -14.99 -0.07
CA LYS A 150 12.81 -15.85 1.11
C LYS A 150 12.74 -15.01 2.39
N LEU A 151 13.50 -13.90 2.43
CA LEU A 151 13.45 -12.91 3.49
C LEU A 151 12.00 -12.40 3.67
N HIS A 152 11.41 -11.78 2.65
CA HIS A 152 10.07 -11.17 2.74
C HIS A 152 8.94 -12.17 3.09
N GLN A 153 9.03 -13.45 2.72
CA GLN A 153 8.06 -14.45 3.15
C GLN A 153 8.22 -14.86 4.63
N GLU A 154 9.45 -15.06 5.10
CA GLU A 154 9.74 -15.35 6.51
C GLU A 154 9.39 -14.18 7.43
N MET A 155 9.52 -12.96 6.90
CA MET A 155 9.19 -11.69 7.55
C MET A 155 7.68 -11.46 7.73
N LEU A 156 6.82 -12.02 6.87
CA LEU A 156 5.38 -11.76 6.86
C LEU A 156 4.51 -12.95 7.32
N PHE A 157 5.00 -14.19 7.23
CA PHE A 157 4.16 -15.39 7.40
C PHE A 157 4.72 -16.49 8.33
N ASN A 158 5.77 -16.23 9.12
CA ASN A 158 6.28 -17.18 10.14
C ASN A 158 5.34 -17.36 11.35
N GLN A 159 4.13 -17.91 11.13
CA GLN A 159 3.25 -18.38 12.21
C GLN A 159 2.82 -19.85 12.08
N ARG A 160 2.97 -20.52 10.93
CA ARG A 160 2.65 -21.96 10.80
C ARG A 160 3.55 -22.71 9.83
N ASN A 161 4.52 -23.45 10.39
CA ASN A 161 5.04 -24.68 9.78
C ASN A 161 5.52 -25.69 10.84
N ASN A 162 4.77 -25.83 11.93
CA ASN A 162 4.82 -27.03 12.76
C ASN A 162 4.08 -28.15 12.03
N ASN A 163 4.74 -28.81 11.07
CA ASN A 163 4.58 -30.24 10.68
C ASN A 163 5.15 -30.53 9.29
N LYS A 164 6.47 -30.75 9.21
CA LYS A 164 7.05 -31.99 8.64
C LYS A 164 8.52 -32.08 9.01
N LYS A 165 8.96 -33.29 9.40
CA LYS A 165 10.32 -33.55 9.89
C LYS A 165 11.35 -33.32 8.78
N GLY A 166 12.37 -32.53 9.11
CA GLY A 166 13.66 -32.45 8.43
C GLY A 166 14.61 -31.81 9.42
N GLN A 167 15.58 -32.57 9.96
CA GLN A 167 16.52 -32.04 10.92
C GLN A 167 17.45 -31.04 10.23
N HIS A 168 17.35 -29.78 10.60
CA HIS A 168 18.50 -28.89 10.59
C HIS A 168 18.39 -27.94 11.78
N SER A 169 19.47 -27.84 12.54
CA SER A 169 19.63 -26.88 13.62
C SER A 169 19.72 -25.47 13.04
N ASP A 170 18.83 -24.57 13.47
CA ASP A 170 19.10 -23.13 13.59
C ASP A 170 17.98 -22.48 14.41
N ASN A 171 18.20 -22.39 15.72
CA ASN A 171 17.21 -21.93 16.69
C ASN A 171 17.73 -20.72 17.47
N GLN A 172 17.76 -19.54 16.83
CA GLN A 172 17.90 -18.22 17.51
C GLN A 172 17.59 -16.99 16.62
N ASN A 173 17.71 -17.07 15.29
CA ASN A 173 17.73 -15.88 14.42
C ASN A 173 16.38 -15.19 14.09
N LYS A 174 15.22 -15.78 14.41
CA LYS A 174 13.92 -15.29 13.87
C LYS A 174 13.46 -13.94 14.43
N THR A 175 13.69 -13.66 15.71
CA THR A 175 13.22 -12.41 16.35
C THR A 175 14.00 -11.19 15.87
N HIS A 176 15.32 -11.32 15.66
CA HIS A 176 16.17 -10.22 15.18
C HIS A 176 15.83 -9.80 13.75
N ALA A 177 15.49 -10.76 12.88
CA ALA A 177 15.04 -10.46 11.52
C ALA A 177 13.77 -9.57 11.54
N GLN A 178 12.81 -9.86 12.41
CA GLN A 178 11.53 -9.13 12.43
C GLN A 178 11.67 -7.67 12.89
N VAL A 179 12.41 -7.43 13.98
CA VAL A 179 12.65 -6.09 14.54
C VAL A 179 13.36 -5.16 13.54
N ASN A 180 14.26 -5.70 12.72
CA ASN A 180 15.00 -4.91 11.72
C ASN A 180 14.10 -4.32 10.62
N ILE A 181 13.00 -5.00 10.26
CA ILE A 181 12.10 -4.56 9.16
C ILE A 181 11.25 -3.38 9.60
N VAL A 182 10.75 -3.44 10.84
CA VAL A 182 9.95 -2.37 11.42
C VAL A 182 10.81 -1.11 11.52
N SER A 183 12.07 -1.26 11.94
CA SER A 183 13.06 -0.20 11.93
C SER A 183 13.33 0.34 10.52
N GLU A 184 13.57 -0.54 9.52
CA GLU A 184 13.76 -0.20 8.10
C GLU A 184 12.58 0.60 7.51
N VAL A 185 11.35 0.11 7.63
CA VAL A 185 10.15 0.75 7.07
C VAL A 185 9.91 2.10 7.73
N ASN A 186 10.02 2.20 9.06
CA ASN A 186 9.90 3.47 9.77
C ASN A 186 10.99 4.46 9.34
N ARG A 187 12.25 4.01 9.19
CA ARG A 187 13.37 4.82 8.69
C ARG A 187 13.07 5.37 7.28
N MET A 188 12.55 4.55 6.37
CA MET A 188 12.21 4.95 5.01
C MET A 188 11.03 5.94 4.97
N ILE A 189 10.01 5.76 5.83
CA ILE A 189 8.90 6.73 5.99
C ILE A 189 9.43 8.09 6.47
N VAL A 190 10.32 8.09 7.47
CA VAL A 190 10.96 9.33 7.97
C VAL A 190 11.82 10.00 6.89
N GLN A 191 12.61 9.22 6.14
CA GLN A 191 13.42 9.73 5.03
C GLN A 191 12.57 10.35 3.91
N ILE A 192 11.46 9.72 3.53
CA ILE A 192 10.49 10.30 2.59
C ILE A 192 9.86 11.56 3.15
N ALA A 193 9.40 11.57 4.40
CA ALA A 193 8.80 12.75 5.02
C ALA A 193 9.79 13.94 5.07
N THR A 194 11.06 13.67 5.37
CA THR A 194 12.15 14.67 5.36
C THR A 194 12.41 15.18 3.94
N THR A 195 12.51 14.28 2.97
CA THR A 195 12.77 14.64 1.56
C THR A 195 11.63 15.46 0.97
N MET A 196 10.38 15.09 1.27
CA MET A 196 9.20 15.88 0.90
C MET A 196 9.25 17.29 1.50
N ALA A 197 9.64 17.44 2.77
CA ALA A 197 9.76 18.75 3.40
C ALA A 197 10.86 19.60 2.74
N GLN A 198 12.03 19.01 2.46
CA GLN A 198 13.14 19.67 1.76
C GLN A 198 12.76 20.08 0.32
N GLN A 199 12.08 19.21 -0.42
CA GLN A 199 11.63 19.45 -1.79
C GLN A 199 10.30 20.20 -1.89
N ARG A 200 9.70 20.60 -0.75
CA ARG A 200 8.39 21.28 -0.65
C ARG A 200 7.23 20.51 -1.31
N ILE A 201 7.31 19.18 -1.36
CA ILE A 201 6.26 18.31 -1.88
C ILE A 201 5.10 18.29 -0.88
N THR A 202 3.95 18.82 -1.32
CA THR A 202 2.70 18.81 -0.54
C THR A 202 1.75 17.78 -1.15
N LEU A 203 1.41 16.74 -0.38
CA LEU A 203 0.40 15.77 -0.78
C LEU A 203 -0.98 16.32 -0.45
N CYS A 204 -1.84 16.48 -1.46
CA CYS A 204 -3.22 16.94 -1.30
C CYS A 204 -4.16 15.77 -0.95
N ILE A 205 -3.99 15.17 0.23
CA ILE A 205 -4.82 14.05 0.72
C ILE A 205 -5.99 14.57 1.56
#